data_AF-A0A0A1WLV6-F1
#
_entry.id   AF-A0A0A1WLV6-F1
#
_cell.length_a   1.000
_cell.length_b   1.000
_cell.length_c   1.000
_cell.angle_alpha   90.00
_cell.angle_beta   90.00
_cell.angle_gamma   90.00
#
_symmetry.space_group_name_H-M   'P 1'
#
loop_
_entity.id
_entity.type
_entity.pdbx_description
1 polymer ?
#
loop_
_entity_poly.entity_id
_entity_poly.type
_entity_poly.pdbx_seq_one_letter_code
_entity_poly.pdbx_strand_id
1 'polypeptide(L)'
;MDKKNQKYTLAPVAEELKKLLGKDVKFLPDCVGPEVESECKDPAPGTIILLENLRFYIEEEGKGLDASGAKVKADPAKVKEFRQSLAKLGDVYVNDAFGTAHRAHSSMLGEGFEKRAAGFLLNKELKYFAQALDNPPRPFLAILGGAKVADKIQLISNLLDKVHEMVIGGGMAFTFLKVINNMKIGASLFDEEGAKIVNDLVAKAKKNNVQLHLPVDFICADKFAEDAKTCEATVEEGIPDGYMGLDIGPKSRELFKEPVCRAKVIVWNGPPGVFEFPNFANGTKAVMDAVVSATEGGAVSIIGGGDTASCCAKWGTESKVSHVSTGGGASLELLEGKTLPGVAALSNA
;
A
#
# COMPACT_ATOMS: atom_id res chain seq x y z
N MET A 1 29.24 -3.35 17.21
CA MET A 1 28.35 -2.20 16.98
C MET A 1 28.35 -1.95 15.50
N ASP A 2 27.28 -2.34 14.82
CA ASP A 2 27.14 -2.08 13.39
C ASP A 2 27.26 -0.58 13.15
N LYS A 3 28.10 -0.20 12.18
CA LYS A 3 28.45 1.19 11.94
C LYS A 3 27.19 1.93 11.46
N LYS A 4 26.67 2.87 12.26
CA LYS A 4 25.55 3.75 11.91
C LYS A 4 25.78 4.32 10.51
N ASN A 5 24.96 3.91 9.55
CA ASN A 5 25.15 4.29 8.15
C ASN A 5 24.63 5.72 7.95
N GLN A 6 25.57 6.67 7.92
CA GLN A 6 25.28 8.10 7.81
C GLN A 6 24.52 8.48 6.52
N LYS A 7 24.49 7.62 5.50
CA LYS A 7 23.60 7.80 4.35
C LYS A 7 22.11 7.88 4.75
N TYR A 8 21.74 7.26 5.87
CA TYR A 8 20.35 7.15 6.34
C TYR A 8 20.10 7.91 7.66
N THR A 9 20.92 8.91 7.98
CA THR A 9 20.68 9.81 9.11
C THR A 9 19.40 10.64 8.90
N LEU A 10 18.69 10.95 9.99
CA LEU A 10 17.51 11.82 9.99
C LEU A 10 17.85 13.31 10.20
N ALA A 11 19.13 13.68 10.31
CA ALA A 11 19.51 15.09 10.47
C ALA A 11 18.92 16.03 9.39
N PRO A 12 18.86 15.68 8.09
CA PRO A 12 18.21 16.51 7.07
C PRO A 12 16.70 16.68 7.31
N VAL A 13 16.05 15.70 7.94
CA VAL A 13 14.61 15.77 8.27
C VAL A 13 14.37 16.75 9.41
N ALA A 14 15.26 16.87 10.39
CA ALA A 14 15.17 17.88 11.44
C ALA A 14 15.19 19.30 10.85
N GLU A 15 16.09 19.55 9.90
CA GLU A 15 16.21 20.85 9.22
C GLU A 15 14.96 21.19 8.40
N GLU A 16 14.37 20.21 7.71
CA GLU A 16 13.15 20.45 6.95
C GLU A 16 11.94 20.64 7.88
N LEU A 17 11.81 19.84 8.93
CA LEU A 17 10.75 19.97 9.93
C LEU A 17 10.80 21.35 10.62
N LYS A 18 12.01 21.84 10.93
CA LYS A 18 12.23 23.19 11.47
C LYS A 18 11.64 24.27 10.56
N LYS A 19 11.87 24.20 9.25
CA LYS A 19 11.31 25.15 8.28
C LYS A 19 9.79 25.08 8.21
N LEU A 20 9.24 23.86 8.12
CA LEU A 20 7.79 23.65 7.98
C LEU A 20 7.01 24.12 9.21
N LEU A 21 7.56 23.93 10.41
CA LEU A 21 6.92 24.33 11.67
C LEU A 21 7.18 25.80 12.05
N GLY A 22 8.22 26.43 11.49
CA GLY A 22 8.67 27.75 11.94
C GLY A 22 9.11 27.75 13.42
N LYS A 23 9.60 26.61 13.92
CA LYS A 23 10.03 26.38 15.31
C LYS A 23 11.35 25.63 15.32
N ASP A 24 12.18 25.86 16.33
CA ASP A 24 13.39 25.08 16.52
C ASP A 24 13.07 23.60 16.76
N VAL A 25 13.84 22.74 16.09
CA VAL A 25 13.80 21.28 16.25
C VAL A 25 15.18 20.83 16.72
N LYS A 26 15.24 20.26 17.93
CA LYS A 26 16.48 19.71 18.48
C LYS A 26 16.71 18.31 17.91
N PHE A 27 17.76 18.14 17.11
CA PHE A 27 18.17 16.82 16.65
C PHE A 27 19.10 16.15 17.66
N LEU A 28 18.83 14.90 18.01
CA LEU A 28 19.73 14.07 18.82
C LEU A 28 20.39 13.00 17.92
N PRO A 29 21.71 12.77 18.02
CA PRO A 29 22.43 11.81 17.18
C PRO A 29 22.16 10.33 17.56
N ASP A 30 21.23 10.12 18.49
CA ASP A 30 20.80 8.82 18.93
C ASP A 30 19.30 8.79 19.27
N CYS A 31 18.74 7.59 19.46
CA CYS A 31 17.33 7.40 19.80
C CYS A 31 17.08 6.76 21.17
N VAL A 32 18.13 6.26 21.82
CA VAL A 32 18.08 5.60 23.14
C VAL A 32 19.34 5.89 23.93
N GLY A 33 19.34 5.53 25.21
CA GLY A 33 20.49 5.59 26.09
C GLY A 33 20.56 6.86 26.96
N PRO A 34 21.53 6.92 27.90
CA PRO A 34 21.51 7.90 28.99
C PRO A 34 21.52 9.36 28.53
N GLU A 35 22.24 9.68 27.44
CA GLU A 35 22.30 11.04 26.91
C GLU A 35 20.94 11.49 26.34
N VAL A 36 20.29 10.63 25.54
CA VAL A 36 18.95 10.88 25.00
C VAL A 36 17.91 10.96 26.12
N GLU A 37 17.96 10.00 27.07
CA GLU A 37 17.07 9.99 28.23
C GLU A 37 17.20 11.27 29.07
N SER A 38 18.42 11.77 29.27
CA SER A 38 18.66 13.02 30.00
C SER A 38 18.08 14.23 29.27
N GLU A 39 18.18 14.28 27.95
CA GLU A 39 17.67 15.38 27.12
C GLU A 39 16.14 15.41 27.04
N CYS A 40 15.50 14.24 27.10
CA CYS A 40 14.04 14.11 27.08
C CYS A 40 13.38 14.20 28.48
N LYS A 41 14.16 14.20 29.56
CA LYS A 41 13.63 14.08 30.94
C LYS A 41 12.79 15.28 31.39
N ASP A 42 13.25 16.49 31.09
CA ASP A 42 12.58 17.75 31.49
C ASP A 42 12.92 18.90 30.51
N PRO A 43 12.57 18.77 29.21
CA PRO A 43 12.83 19.83 28.25
C PRO A 43 11.90 21.02 28.50
N ALA A 44 12.31 22.21 28.03
CA ALA A 44 11.47 23.40 28.12
C ALA A 44 10.09 23.13 27.46
N PRO A 45 8.97 23.62 28.03
CA PRO A 45 7.65 23.40 27.46
C PRO A 45 7.56 23.83 25.99
N GLY A 46 7.05 22.93 25.13
CA GLY A 46 6.93 23.16 23.70
C GLY A 46 8.18 22.84 22.87
N THR A 47 9.24 22.30 23.48
CA THR A 47 10.42 21.80 22.76
C THR A 47 10.04 20.64 21.83
N ILE A 48 10.58 20.67 20.61
CA ILE A 48 10.44 19.60 19.63
C ILE A 48 11.79 18.92 19.47
N ILE A 49 11.82 17.60 19.68
CA ILE A 49 13.03 16.78 19.57
C ILE A 49 12.83 15.75 18.46
N LEU A 50 13.77 15.68 17.51
CA LEU A 50 13.88 14.60 16.55
C LEU A 50 15.04 13.69 16.92
N LEU A 51 14.74 12.41 17.17
CA LEU A 51 15.74 11.39 17.42
C LEU A 51 16.34 10.85 16.13
N GLU A 52 17.51 10.23 16.23
CA GLU A 52 18.13 9.55 15.09
C GLU A 52 17.35 8.29 14.67
N ASN A 53 17.67 7.77 13.48
CA ASN A 53 17.08 6.60 12.86
C ASN A 53 17.06 5.35 13.77
N LEU A 54 15.85 4.94 14.18
CA LEU A 54 15.59 3.75 15.02
C LEU A 54 16.21 2.47 14.45
N ARG A 55 16.27 2.32 13.12
CA ARG A 55 16.82 1.11 12.46
C ARG A 55 18.35 1.07 12.43
N PHE A 56 19.02 2.04 13.04
CA PHE A 56 20.42 1.87 13.44
C PHE A 56 20.59 0.85 14.57
N TYR A 57 19.50 0.50 15.26
CA TYR A 57 19.44 -0.55 16.27
C TYR A 57 18.75 -1.78 15.70
N ILE A 58 19.44 -2.93 15.78
CA ILE A 58 18.87 -4.22 15.36
C ILE A 58 17.63 -4.58 16.19
N GLU A 59 17.56 -4.05 17.41
CA GLU A 59 16.47 -4.21 18.35
C GLU A 59 15.15 -3.60 17.87
N GLU A 60 15.18 -2.67 16.92
CA GLU A 60 13.97 -2.10 16.32
C GLU A 60 13.22 -3.15 15.49
N GLU A 61 13.90 -3.79 14.54
CA GLU A 61 13.32 -4.82 13.66
C GLU A 61 13.40 -6.24 14.26
N GLY A 62 14.20 -6.41 15.32
CA GLY A 62 14.50 -7.69 15.97
C GLY A 62 15.44 -8.60 15.16
N LYS A 63 15.86 -8.16 13.97
CA LYS A 63 16.75 -8.86 13.04
C LYS A 63 17.46 -7.87 12.14
N GLY A 64 18.62 -8.25 11.62
CA GLY A 64 19.44 -7.39 10.77
C GLY A 64 20.45 -8.20 9.95
N LEU A 65 21.40 -7.49 9.36
CA LEU A 65 22.57 -8.08 8.70
C LEU A 65 23.82 -7.62 9.45
N ASP A 66 24.76 -8.53 9.69
CA ASP A 66 26.07 -8.17 10.21
C ASP A 66 26.98 -7.59 9.12
N ALA A 67 28.21 -7.20 9.49
CA ALA A 67 29.19 -6.64 8.55
C ALA A 67 29.57 -7.60 7.40
N SER A 68 29.31 -8.90 7.52
CA SER A 68 29.53 -9.90 6.46
C SER A 68 28.31 -10.09 5.55
N GLY A 69 27.18 -9.45 5.88
CA GLY A 69 25.90 -9.63 5.20
C GLY A 69 25.10 -10.85 5.67
N ALA A 70 25.52 -11.49 6.77
CA ALA A 70 24.80 -12.63 7.32
C ALA A 70 23.61 -12.16 8.18
N LYS A 71 22.49 -12.91 8.12
CA LYS A 71 21.30 -12.61 8.92
C LYS A 71 21.58 -12.84 10.40
N VAL A 72 21.36 -11.81 11.20
CA VAL A 72 21.48 -11.84 12.65
C VAL A 72 20.14 -11.51 13.30
N LYS A 73 19.90 -12.07 14.49
CA LYS A 73 18.69 -11.81 15.29
C LYS A 73 19.11 -11.07 16.57
N ALA A 74 18.33 -10.07 16.96
CA ALA A 74 18.58 -9.35 18.20
C ALA A 74 18.35 -10.27 19.41
N ASP A 75 19.15 -10.09 20.45
CA ASP A 75 18.93 -10.72 21.75
C ASP A 75 17.60 -10.19 22.34
N PRO A 76 16.65 -11.07 22.73
CA PRO A 76 15.40 -10.65 23.37
C PRO A 76 15.60 -9.74 24.60
N ALA A 77 16.67 -9.93 25.37
CA ALA A 77 16.98 -9.06 26.50
C ALA A 77 17.35 -7.64 26.03
N LYS A 78 18.11 -7.53 24.94
CA LYS A 78 18.47 -6.24 24.33
C LYS A 78 17.28 -5.54 23.71
N VAL A 79 16.38 -6.28 23.07
CA VAL A 79 15.09 -5.74 22.58
C VAL A 79 14.29 -5.13 23.73
N LYS A 80 14.22 -5.82 24.87
CA LYS A 80 13.54 -5.31 26.06
C LYS A 80 14.20 -4.04 26.61
N GLU A 81 15.52 -4.02 26.74
CA GLU A 81 16.28 -2.84 27.16
C GLU A 81 16.05 -1.64 26.23
N PHE A 82 16.06 -1.88 24.90
CA PHE A 82 15.79 -0.85 23.89
C PHE A 82 14.39 -0.24 24.06
N ARG A 83 13.36 -1.09 24.19
CA ARG A 83 11.98 -0.63 24.41
C ARG A 83 11.81 0.12 25.74
N GLN A 84 12.48 -0.32 26.79
CA GLN A 84 12.48 0.38 28.08
C GLN A 84 13.14 1.75 27.99
N SER A 85 14.20 1.91 27.19
CA SER A 85 14.81 3.21 26.97
C SER A 85 13.86 4.15 26.22
N LEU A 86 13.20 3.68 25.15
CA LEU A 86 12.18 4.44 24.43
C LEU A 86 11.01 4.87 25.34
N ALA A 87 10.58 3.99 26.26
CA ALA A 87 9.49 4.27 27.18
C ALA A 87 9.79 5.40 28.19
N LYS A 88 11.06 5.72 28.44
CA LYS A 88 11.45 6.81 29.33
C LYS A 88 11.42 8.19 28.67
N LEU A 89 11.23 8.25 27.35
CA LEU A 89 11.39 9.48 26.57
C LEU A 89 10.13 10.37 26.57
N GLY A 90 9.06 9.94 27.23
CA GLY A 90 7.86 10.74 27.40
C GLY A 90 6.83 10.04 28.28
N ASP A 91 5.69 10.71 28.49
CA ASP A 91 4.61 10.22 29.34
C ASP A 91 3.48 9.51 28.57
N VAL A 92 3.35 9.81 27.27
CA VAL A 92 2.30 9.31 26.38
C VAL A 92 2.91 8.89 25.06
N TYR A 93 2.42 7.78 24.51
CA TYR A 93 2.80 7.31 23.18
C TYR A 93 1.72 7.65 22.16
N VAL A 94 2.13 8.25 21.05
CA VAL A 94 1.27 8.51 19.89
C VAL A 94 1.87 7.82 18.67
N ASN A 95 1.13 6.88 18.08
CA ASN A 95 1.51 6.26 16.82
C ASN A 95 0.87 7.00 15.66
N ASP A 96 1.67 7.71 14.86
CA ASP A 96 1.22 8.34 13.62
C ASP A 96 1.85 7.71 12.36
N ALA A 97 2.40 6.49 12.49
CA ALA A 97 3.21 5.82 11.47
C ALA A 97 2.49 4.59 10.87
N PHE A 98 1.32 4.79 10.25
CA PHE A 98 0.48 3.70 9.72
C PHE A 98 1.23 2.73 8.78
N GLY A 99 2.12 3.23 7.92
CA GLY A 99 2.93 2.41 7.01
C GLY A 99 3.82 1.35 7.69
N THR A 100 4.11 1.51 8.99
CA THR A 100 4.88 0.53 9.76
C THR A 100 4.01 -0.29 10.72
N ALA A 101 2.71 0.00 10.82
CA ALA A 101 1.82 -0.63 11.80
C ALA A 101 1.57 -2.13 11.58
N HIS A 102 1.83 -2.65 10.38
CA HIS A 102 1.82 -4.10 10.09
C HIS A 102 3.02 -4.85 10.69
N ARG A 103 4.02 -4.13 11.19
CA ARG A 103 5.24 -4.73 11.74
C ARG A 103 5.21 -4.74 13.26
N ALA A 104 5.55 -5.89 13.85
CA ALA A 104 5.73 -6.03 15.29
C ALA A 104 7.10 -5.52 15.78
N HIS A 105 7.50 -4.33 15.30
CA HIS A 105 8.76 -3.68 15.66
C HIS A 105 8.68 -3.01 17.04
N SER A 106 9.83 -2.75 17.65
CA SER A 106 9.90 -2.17 18.99
C SER A 106 9.15 -0.83 19.12
N SER A 107 9.36 0.09 18.18
CA SER A 107 8.68 1.39 18.17
C SER A 107 7.16 1.31 17.98
N MET A 108 6.63 0.25 17.37
CA MET A 108 5.22 0.16 17.00
C MET A 108 4.30 -0.25 18.15
N LEU A 109 4.85 -0.90 19.18
CA LEU A 109 4.07 -1.53 20.24
C LEU A 109 3.76 -0.59 21.41
N GLY A 110 4.45 0.56 21.51
CA GLY A 110 4.31 1.50 22.62
C GLY A 110 4.51 0.84 23.99
N GLU A 111 5.33 -0.21 24.08
CA GLU A 111 5.55 -0.95 25.33
C GLU A 111 6.12 -0.03 26.41
N GLY A 112 5.56 -0.09 27.62
CA GLY A 112 5.94 0.76 28.75
C GLY A 112 5.10 2.02 28.93
N PHE A 113 4.29 2.41 27.93
CA PHE A 113 3.35 3.53 28.04
C PHE A 113 1.95 3.07 28.46
N GLU A 114 1.35 3.72 29.46
CA GLU A 114 -0.04 3.47 29.86
C GLU A 114 -1.05 4.02 28.84
N LYS A 115 -0.75 5.20 28.27
CA LYS A 115 -1.58 5.90 27.30
C LYS A 115 -0.97 5.79 25.91
N ARG A 116 -1.68 5.10 25.01
CA ARG A 116 -1.24 4.83 23.63
C ARG A 116 -2.34 5.22 22.66
N ALA A 117 -2.11 6.27 21.87
CA ALA A 117 -3.12 6.84 20.98
C ALA A 117 -2.70 6.78 19.50
N ALA A 118 -3.69 6.75 18.61
CA ALA A 118 -3.47 7.02 17.19
C ALA A 118 -3.26 8.54 17.00
N GLY A 119 -2.23 8.91 16.24
CA GLY A 119 -2.11 10.27 15.71
C GLY A 119 -3.16 10.55 14.63
N PHE A 120 -3.18 11.77 14.09
CA PHE A 120 -4.21 12.16 13.14
C PHE A 120 -4.12 11.41 11.81
N LEU A 121 -2.91 11.15 11.31
CA LEU A 121 -2.69 10.38 10.07
C LEU A 121 -3.16 8.94 10.28
N LEU A 122 -2.70 8.27 11.34
CA LEU A 122 -3.10 6.89 11.61
C LEU A 122 -4.61 6.78 11.86
N ASN A 123 -5.20 7.72 12.61
CA ASN A 123 -6.64 7.76 12.84
C ASN A 123 -7.43 7.96 11.52
N LYS A 124 -6.93 8.82 10.61
CA LYS A 124 -7.53 9.00 9.29
C LYS A 124 -7.53 7.70 8.50
N GLU A 125 -6.40 6.99 8.47
CA GLU A 125 -6.26 5.67 7.82
C GLU A 125 -7.30 4.69 8.36
N LEU A 126 -7.37 4.53 9.69
CA LEU A 126 -8.34 3.62 10.33
C LEU A 126 -9.78 3.99 10.00
N LYS A 127 -10.14 5.28 10.01
CA LYS A 127 -11.50 5.73 9.69
C LYS A 127 -11.92 5.39 8.27
N TYR A 128 -11.05 5.59 7.27
CA TYR A 128 -11.37 5.27 5.88
C TYR A 128 -11.42 3.76 5.65
N PHE A 129 -10.46 3.00 6.16
CA PHE A 129 -10.49 1.54 6.02
C PHE A 129 -11.67 0.90 6.78
N ALA A 130 -12.09 1.46 7.92
CA ALA A 130 -13.31 1.02 8.59
C ALA A 130 -14.55 1.21 7.70
N GLN A 131 -14.69 2.34 6.99
CA GLN A 131 -15.80 2.56 6.05
C GLN A 131 -15.83 1.54 4.90
N ALA A 132 -14.69 0.98 4.50
CA ALA A 132 -14.62 -0.06 3.48
C ALA A 132 -14.80 -1.48 4.03
N LEU A 133 -14.35 -1.73 5.27
CA LEU A 133 -14.25 -3.08 5.83
C LEU A 133 -15.40 -3.42 6.79
N ASP A 134 -16.05 -2.41 7.38
CA ASP A 134 -17.12 -2.52 8.38
C ASP A 134 -18.43 -1.89 7.83
N ASN A 135 -19.27 -2.74 7.25
CA ASN A 135 -20.56 -2.40 6.63
C ASN A 135 -20.52 -1.24 5.60
N PRO A 136 -19.77 -1.40 4.48
CA PRO A 136 -19.62 -0.35 3.48
C PRO A 136 -20.95 -0.03 2.76
N PRO A 137 -21.20 1.26 2.44
CA PRO A 137 -22.23 1.64 1.48
C PRO A 137 -22.13 0.84 0.17
N ARG A 138 -23.28 0.43 -0.36
CA ARG A 138 -23.38 -0.44 -1.54
C ARG A 138 -23.80 0.38 -2.77
N PRO A 139 -23.26 0.10 -3.98
CA PRO A 139 -22.27 -0.93 -4.30
C PRO A 139 -20.87 -0.59 -3.80
N PHE A 140 -20.19 -1.59 -3.23
CA PHE A 140 -18.77 -1.53 -2.89
C PHE A 140 -17.95 -2.18 -4.01
N LEU A 141 -17.09 -1.39 -4.66
CA LEU A 141 -16.19 -1.80 -5.73
C LEU A 141 -14.75 -1.95 -5.22
N ALA A 142 -14.09 -3.06 -5.55
CA ALA A 142 -12.63 -3.15 -5.53
C ALA A 142 -12.05 -3.07 -6.94
N ILE A 143 -10.99 -2.29 -7.12
CA ILE A 143 -10.20 -2.23 -8.35
C ILE A 143 -8.83 -2.77 -8.03
N LEU A 144 -8.46 -3.90 -8.63
CA LEU A 144 -7.22 -4.59 -8.37
C LEU A 144 -6.40 -4.69 -9.65
N GLY A 145 -5.14 -4.27 -9.60
CA GLY A 145 -4.21 -4.37 -10.71
C GLY A 145 -2.82 -4.84 -10.28
N GLY A 146 -1.80 -4.64 -11.10
CA GLY A 146 -0.43 -5.10 -10.84
C GLY A 146 -0.03 -6.37 -11.58
N ALA A 147 1.17 -6.88 -11.29
CA ALA A 147 1.86 -7.84 -12.14
C ALA A 147 1.48 -9.31 -11.93
N LYS A 148 1.31 -9.76 -10.68
CA LYS A 148 1.16 -11.18 -10.32
C LYS A 148 -0.11 -11.44 -9.52
N VAL A 149 -0.73 -12.60 -9.73
CA VAL A 149 -1.93 -13.03 -9.00
C VAL A 149 -1.55 -13.56 -7.62
N ALA A 150 -0.45 -14.31 -7.52
CA ALA A 150 0.06 -14.96 -6.31
C ALA A 150 0.19 -13.99 -5.14
N ASP A 151 0.72 -12.79 -5.41
CA ASP A 151 0.90 -11.73 -4.43
C ASP A 151 -0.42 -11.15 -3.91
N LYS A 152 -1.54 -11.44 -4.59
CA LYS A 152 -2.88 -10.88 -4.31
C LYS A 152 -3.95 -11.92 -4.02
N ILE A 153 -3.60 -13.21 -3.93
CA ILE A 153 -4.60 -14.29 -3.67
C ILE A 153 -5.38 -14.00 -2.39
N GLN A 154 -4.67 -13.70 -1.30
CA GLN A 154 -5.30 -13.43 0.00
C GLN A 154 -6.17 -12.18 -0.06
N LEU A 155 -5.67 -11.12 -0.71
CA LEU A 155 -6.40 -9.86 -0.89
C LEU A 155 -7.70 -10.08 -1.67
N ILE A 156 -7.63 -10.72 -2.84
CA ILE A 156 -8.81 -11.02 -3.67
C ILE A 156 -9.78 -11.86 -2.84
N SER A 157 -9.30 -12.95 -2.25
CA SER A 157 -10.15 -13.87 -1.48
C SER A 157 -10.90 -13.14 -0.36
N ASN A 158 -10.22 -12.30 0.43
CA ASN A 158 -10.86 -11.56 1.52
C ASN A 158 -11.85 -10.49 1.01
N LEU A 159 -11.50 -9.78 -0.07
CA LEU A 159 -12.37 -8.77 -0.66
C LEU A 159 -13.63 -9.38 -1.28
N LEU A 160 -13.55 -10.58 -1.86
CA LEU A 160 -14.72 -11.28 -2.41
C LEU A 160 -15.80 -11.59 -1.37
N ASP A 161 -15.48 -11.54 -0.06
CA ASP A 161 -16.48 -11.68 1.01
C ASP A 161 -17.19 -10.35 1.34
N LYS A 162 -16.74 -9.23 0.77
CA LYS A 162 -17.19 -7.87 1.14
C LYS A 162 -17.71 -7.04 -0.04
N VAL A 163 -17.07 -7.17 -1.20
CA VAL A 163 -17.39 -6.34 -2.37
C VAL A 163 -18.61 -6.85 -3.12
N HIS A 164 -19.18 -5.98 -3.95
CA HIS A 164 -20.27 -6.30 -4.87
C HIS A 164 -19.74 -6.45 -6.29
N GLU A 165 -18.72 -5.67 -6.61
CA GLU A 165 -18.08 -5.62 -7.91
C GLU A 165 -16.57 -5.63 -7.71
N MET A 166 -15.85 -6.29 -8.61
CA MET A 166 -14.39 -6.33 -8.59
C MET A 166 -13.85 -6.18 -10.01
N VAL A 167 -13.07 -5.14 -10.24
CA VAL A 167 -12.27 -4.96 -11.45
C VAL A 167 -10.92 -5.64 -11.23
N ILE A 168 -10.51 -6.47 -12.18
CA ILE A 168 -9.17 -7.09 -12.21
C ILE A 168 -8.48 -6.63 -13.50
N GLY A 169 -7.43 -5.81 -13.37
CA GLY A 169 -6.63 -5.29 -14.47
C GLY A 169 -5.14 -5.63 -14.32
N GLY A 170 -4.28 -4.97 -15.11
CA GLY A 170 -2.83 -5.15 -15.02
C GLY A 170 -2.35 -6.48 -15.58
N GLY A 171 -1.07 -6.80 -15.35
CA GLY A 171 -0.46 -8.04 -15.80
C GLY A 171 -1.16 -9.30 -15.25
N MET A 172 -1.73 -9.20 -14.05
CA MET A 172 -2.43 -10.33 -13.43
C MET A 172 -3.72 -10.73 -14.17
N ALA A 173 -4.33 -9.82 -14.95
CA ALA A 173 -5.54 -10.13 -15.73
C ALA A 173 -5.27 -11.19 -16.81
N PHE A 174 -4.06 -11.27 -17.37
CA PHE A 174 -3.70 -12.26 -18.38
C PHE A 174 -3.74 -13.69 -17.83
N THR A 175 -3.37 -13.90 -16.56
CA THR A 175 -3.51 -15.19 -15.89
C THR A 175 -4.99 -15.58 -15.77
N PHE A 176 -5.88 -14.65 -15.42
CA PHE A 176 -7.32 -14.91 -15.38
C PHE A 176 -7.87 -15.28 -16.76
N LEU A 177 -7.61 -14.45 -17.77
CA LEU A 177 -8.12 -14.63 -19.14
C LEU A 177 -7.59 -15.90 -19.80
N LYS A 178 -6.31 -16.25 -19.57
CA LYS A 178 -5.76 -17.52 -20.05
C LYS A 178 -6.44 -18.73 -19.42
N VAL A 179 -6.77 -18.68 -18.13
CA VAL A 179 -7.40 -19.81 -17.44
C VAL A 179 -8.90 -19.94 -17.78
N ILE A 180 -9.65 -18.83 -17.81
CA ILE A 180 -11.12 -18.89 -17.93
C ILE A 180 -11.63 -18.77 -19.37
N ASN A 181 -10.88 -18.11 -20.26
CA ASN A 181 -11.23 -17.93 -21.67
C ASN A 181 -10.34 -18.73 -22.62
N ASN A 182 -9.29 -19.40 -22.12
CA ASN A 182 -8.25 -20.02 -22.95
C ASN A 182 -7.62 -19.01 -23.94
N MET A 183 -7.52 -17.75 -23.52
CA MET A 183 -7.01 -16.66 -24.35
C MET A 183 -5.52 -16.86 -24.68
N LYS A 184 -5.14 -16.60 -25.93
CA LYS A 184 -3.73 -16.48 -26.32
C LYS A 184 -3.17 -15.16 -25.78
N ILE A 185 -2.12 -15.21 -24.96
CA ILE A 185 -1.56 -14.03 -24.27
C ILE A 185 -0.18 -13.60 -24.77
N GLY A 186 0.35 -14.23 -25.82
CA GLY A 186 1.70 -13.95 -26.32
C GLY A 186 2.77 -14.11 -25.23
N ALA A 187 3.63 -13.11 -25.10
CA ALA A 187 4.67 -12.98 -24.06
C ALA A 187 4.20 -12.19 -22.81
N SER A 188 2.89 -11.98 -22.64
CA SER A 188 2.36 -11.30 -21.46
C SER A 188 2.66 -12.07 -20.18
N LEU A 189 2.68 -11.35 -19.05
CA LEU A 189 2.93 -11.96 -17.75
C LEU A 189 1.93 -13.09 -17.47
N PHE A 190 2.47 -14.24 -17.09
CA PHE A 190 1.70 -15.39 -16.67
C PHE A 190 2.23 -15.91 -15.35
N ASP A 191 1.33 -16.07 -14.39
CA ASP A 191 1.65 -16.53 -13.06
C ASP A 191 1.15 -17.98 -12.91
N GLU A 192 2.05 -18.95 -13.05
CA GLU A 192 1.70 -20.37 -13.02
C GLU A 192 1.13 -20.82 -11.67
N GLU A 193 1.65 -20.28 -10.56
CA GLU A 193 1.13 -20.58 -9.22
C GLU A 193 -0.23 -19.93 -9.01
N GLY A 194 -0.37 -18.67 -9.43
CA GLY A 194 -1.66 -17.97 -9.41
C GLY A 194 -2.72 -18.63 -10.29
N ALA A 195 -2.35 -19.20 -11.44
CA ALA A 195 -3.27 -19.86 -12.36
C ALA A 195 -4.02 -21.03 -11.70
N LYS A 196 -3.38 -21.74 -10.77
CA LYS A 196 -3.98 -22.89 -10.05
C LYS A 196 -5.20 -22.51 -9.22
N ILE A 197 -5.30 -21.25 -8.75
CA ILE A 197 -6.37 -20.79 -7.88
C ILE A 197 -7.44 -19.94 -8.59
N VAL A 198 -7.23 -19.55 -9.86
CA VAL A 198 -8.15 -18.64 -10.58
C VAL A 198 -9.58 -19.18 -10.59
N ASN A 199 -9.77 -20.47 -10.89
CA ASN A 199 -11.10 -21.08 -10.93
C ASN A 199 -11.81 -21.04 -9.57
N ASP A 200 -11.06 -21.20 -8.47
CA ASP A 200 -11.60 -21.12 -7.10
C ASP A 200 -12.00 -19.68 -6.75
N LEU A 201 -11.22 -18.68 -7.15
CA LEU A 201 -11.56 -17.26 -6.98
C LEU A 201 -12.81 -16.89 -7.77
N VAL A 202 -12.93 -17.36 -9.01
CA VAL A 202 -14.13 -17.14 -9.85
C VAL A 202 -15.35 -17.86 -9.28
N ALA A 203 -15.18 -19.09 -8.77
CA ALA A 203 -16.25 -19.83 -8.11
C ALA A 203 -16.70 -19.12 -6.82
N LYS A 204 -15.77 -18.58 -6.02
CA LYS A 204 -16.07 -17.78 -4.83
C LYS A 204 -16.81 -16.50 -5.18
N ALA A 205 -16.37 -15.78 -6.22
CA ALA A 205 -17.06 -14.59 -6.71
C ALA A 205 -18.52 -14.91 -7.09
N LYS A 206 -18.76 -15.98 -7.85
CA LYS A 206 -20.11 -16.45 -8.19
C LYS A 206 -20.93 -16.80 -6.95
N LYS A 207 -20.35 -17.56 -6.01
CA LYS A 207 -21.00 -17.95 -4.76
C LYS A 207 -21.44 -16.73 -3.93
N ASN A 208 -20.62 -15.68 -3.92
CA ASN A 208 -20.86 -14.46 -3.15
C ASN A 208 -21.61 -13.38 -3.96
N ASN A 209 -22.05 -13.68 -5.19
CA ASN A 209 -22.70 -12.73 -6.11
C ASN A 209 -21.86 -11.48 -6.42
N VAL A 210 -20.54 -11.64 -6.49
CA VAL A 210 -19.62 -10.58 -6.89
C VAL A 210 -19.50 -10.55 -8.41
N GLN A 211 -19.74 -9.39 -9.01
CA GLN A 211 -19.53 -9.18 -10.45
C GLN A 211 -18.05 -8.93 -10.73
N LEU A 212 -17.41 -9.85 -11.46
CA LEU A 212 -16.03 -9.68 -11.91
C LEU A 212 -15.98 -8.95 -13.25
N HIS A 213 -15.16 -7.91 -13.32
CA HIS A 213 -14.89 -7.11 -14.52
C HIS A 213 -13.43 -7.32 -14.93
N LEU A 214 -13.22 -7.99 -16.06
CA LEU A 214 -11.91 -8.21 -16.68
C LEU A 214 -11.79 -7.38 -17.96
N PRO A 215 -10.57 -7.04 -18.42
CA PRO A 215 -10.40 -6.33 -19.68
C PRO A 215 -10.79 -7.22 -20.85
N VAL A 216 -11.33 -6.60 -21.90
CA VAL A 216 -11.77 -7.26 -23.15
C VAL A 216 -10.85 -6.94 -24.32
N ASP A 217 -10.00 -5.93 -24.17
CA ASP A 217 -9.02 -5.47 -25.15
C ASP A 217 -7.78 -4.87 -24.46
N PHE A 218 -6.67 -4.80 -25.19
CA PHE A 218 -5.34 -4.52 -24.65
C PHE A 218 -4.55 -3.63 -25.59
N ILE A 219 -3.67 -2.81 -25.01
CA ILE A 219 -2.54 -2.22 -25.72
C ILE A 219 -1.33 -3.13 -25.49
N CYS A 220 -0.80 -3.66 -26.59
CA CYS A 220 0.30 -4.61 -26.61
C CYS A 220 1.59 -3.97 -27.13
N ALA A 221 2.72 -4.57 -26.81
CA ALA A 221 4.05 -4.10 -27.17
C ALA A 221 4.97 -5.26 -27.60
N ASP A 222 5.89 -5.02 -28.53
CA ASP A 222 6.90 -6.00 -28.97
C ASP A 222 8.05 -6.20 -27.97
N LYS A 223 8.20 -5.29 -27.01
CA LYS A 223 9.16 -5.37 -25.89
C LYS A 223 8.65 -4.60 -24.67
N PHE A 224 9.17 -4.93 -23.48
CA PHE A 224 8.91 -4.17 -22.25
C PHE A 224 9.78 -2.91 -22.19
N ALA A 225 9.40 -1.88 -22.95
CA ALA A 225 10.10 -0.60 -22.98
C ALA A 225 9.16 0.55 -23.36
N GLU A 226 9.52 1.76 -22.97
CA GLU A 226 8.75 2.97 -23.27
C GLU A 226 8.61 3.24 -24.78
N ASP A 227 9.65 2.88 -25.56
CA ASP A 227 9.79 3.09 -26.99
C ASP A 227 9.35 1.88 -27.85
N ALA A 228 8.64 0.92 -27.24
CA ALA A 228 8.18 -0.29 -27.93
C ALA A 228 7.17 0.02 -29.05
N LYS A 229 7.14 -0.84 -30.08
CA LYS A 229 6.10 -0.77 -31.10
C LYS A 229 4.80 -1.32 -30.52
N THR A 230 3.74 -0.55 -30.64
CA THR A 230 2.45 -0.89 -30.06
C THR A 230 1.49 -1.49 -31.09
N CYS A 231 0.66 -2.43 -30.64
CA CYS A 231 -0.54 -2.85 -31.36
C CYS A 231 -1.72 -3.00 -30.40
N GLU A 232 -2.91 -3.21 -30.93
CA GLU A 232 -4.10 -3.53 -30.13
C GLU A 232 -4.44 -5.01 -30.32
N ALA A 233 -5.12 -5.60 -29.33
CA ALA A 233 -5.62 -6.97 -29.39
C ALA A 233 -6.89 -7.09 -28.53
N THR A 234 -7.83 -7.97 -28.92
CA THR A 234 -8.97 -8.34 -28.08
C THR A 234 -8.80 -9.71 -27.42
N VAL A 235 -9.68 -10.07 -26.49
CA VAL A 235 -9.71 -11.42 -25.91
C VAL A 235 -9.98 -12.49 -26.97
N GLU A 236 -10.83 -12.21 -27.95
CA GLU A 236 -11.20 -13.14 -29.02
C GLU A 236 -10.06 -13.35 -30.02
N GLU A 237 -9.36 -12.27 -30.39
CA GLU A 237 -8.21 -12.33 -31.30
C GLU A 237 -6.97 -12.92 -30.63
N GLY A 238 -6.79 -12.61 -29.34
CA GLY A 238 -5.61 -12.95 -28.58
C GLY A 238 -4.40 -12.06 -28.93
N ILE A 239 -3.40 -12.10 -28.06
CA ILE A 239 -2.17 -11.33 -28.22
C ILE A 239 -1.21 -12.09 -29.16
N PRO A 240 -0.62 -11.43 -30.17
CA PRO A 240 0.35 -12.04 -31.09
C PRO A 240 1.58 -12.64 -30.37
N ASP A 241 2.20 -13.64 -30.99
CA ASP A 241 3.45 -14.20 -30.46
C ASP A 241 4.56 -13.14 -30.47
N GLY A 242 5.34 -13.10 -29.38
CA GLY A 242 6.37 -12.08 -29.17
C GLY A 242 5.85 -10.74 -28.64
N TYR A 243 4.53 -10.48 -28.67
CA TYR A 243 3.94 -9.28 -28.08
C TYR A 243 3.44 -9.56 -26.65
N MET A 244 3.37 -8.50 -25.84
CA MET A 244 2.85 -8.55 -24.47
C MET A 244 1.87 -7.40 -24.21
N GLY A 245 0.77 -7.65 -23.52
CA GLY A 245 -0.17 -6.62 -23.11
C GLY A 245 0.35 -5.82 -21.93
N LEU A 246 0.41 -4.49 -22.07
CA LEU A 246 0.99 -3.58 -21.06
C LEU A 246 -0.01 -2.55 -20.55
N ASP A 247 -1.16 -2.38 -21.19
CA ASP A 247 -2.26 -1.54 -20.71
C ASP A 247 -3.61 -2.08 -21.19
N ILE A 248 -4.69 -1.66 -20.56
CA ILE A 248 -6.05 -1.96 -21.02
C ILE A 248 -6.40 -1.13 -22.25
N GLY A 249 -7.07 -1.76 -23.21
CA GLY A 249 -7.49 -1.13 -24.46
C GLY A 249 -8.67 -0.16 -24.29
N PRO A 250 -9.01 0.59 -25.34
CA PRO A 250 -10.07 1.61 -25.29
C PRO A 250 -11.42 1.07 -24.81
N LYS A 251 -11.82 -0.15 -25.20
CA LYS A 251 -13.11 -0.72 -24.82
C LYS A 251 -13.16 -1.09 -23.35
N SER A 252 -12.08 -1.64 -22.82
CA SER A 252 -11.93 -1.97 -21.40
C SER A 252 -11.99 -0.72 -20.52
N ARG A 253 -11.43 0.41 -21.00
CA ARG A 253 -11.53 1.70 -20.29
C ARG A 253 -12.98 2.16 -20.13
N GLU A 254 -13.79 2.01 -21.18
CA GLU A 254 -15.22 2.31 -21.12
C GLU A 254 -15.94 1.36 -20.15
N LEU A 255 -15.69 0.05 -20.27
CA LEU A 255 -16.35 -0.95 -19.43
C LEU A 255 -15.97 -0.82 -17.95
N PHE A 256 -14.74 -0.44 -17.63
CA PHE A 256 -14.31 -0.21 -16.25
C PHE A 256 -14.87 1.09 -15.66
N LYS A 257 -15.26 2.06 -16.49
CA LYS A 257 -15.93 3.28 -16.01
C LYS A 257 -17.30 2.99 -15.41
N GLU A 258 -18.04 2.05 -15.98
CA GLU A 258 -19.40 1.72 -15.51
C GLU A 258 -19.48 1.26 -14.04
N PRO A 259 -18.72 0.24 -13.57
CA PRO A 259 -18.74 -0.15 -12.16
C PRO A 259 -18.24 0.98 -11.26
N VAL A 260 -17.26 1.77 -11.71
CA VAL A 260 -16.75 2.92 -10.95
C VAL A 260 -17.84 3.98 -10.72
N CYS A 261 -18.62 4.31 -11.74
CA CYS A 261 -19.71 5.29 -11.61
C CYS A 261 -20.88 4.78 -10.75
N ARG A 262 -21.11 3.46 -10.69
CA ARG A 262 -22.16 2.88 -9.82
C ARG A 262 -21.76 2.83 -8.35
N ALA A 263 -20.46 2.73 -8.06
CA ALA A 263 -19.95 2.49 -6.73
C ALA A 263 -20.25 3.64 -5.74
N LYS A 264 -20.57 3.28 -4.50
CA LYS A 264 -20.65 4.21 -3.36
C LYS A 264 -19.37 4.19 -2.52
N VAL A 265 -18.67 3.06 -2.53
CA VAL A 265 -17.32 2.92 -1.98
C VAL A 265 -16.44 2.27 -3.03
N ILE A 266 -15.24 2.82 -3.21
CA ILE A 266 -14.22 2.31 -4.13
C ILE A 266 -12.94 2.10 -3.33
N VAL A 267 -12.39 0.88 -3.36
CA VAL A 267 -11.02 0.61 -2.94
C VAL A 267 -10.20 0.27 -4.18
N TRP A 268 -9.15 1.05 -4.45
CA TRP A 268 -8.26 0.80 -5.57
C TRP A 268 -6.86 0.43 -5.10
N ASN A 269 -6.40 -0.76 -5.48
CA ASN A 269 -5.06 -1.27 -5.21
C ASN A 269 -4.42 -1.90 -6.47
N GLY A 270 -3.60 -1.13 -7.16
CA GLY A 270 -2.79 -1.55 -8.30
C GLY A 270 -3.33 -0.98 -9.62
N PRO A 271 -2.46 -0.38 -10.46
CA PRO A 271 -2.86 0.16 -11.76
C PRO A 271 -3.23 -0.95 -12.77
N PRO A 272 -4.14 -0.69 -13.72
CA PRO A 272 -4.52 -1.63 -14.78
C PRO A 272 -3.48 -1.75 -15.92
N GLY A 273 -2.42 -0.94 -15.92
CA GLY A 273 -1.35 -0.94 -16.93
C GLY A 273 -0.03 -0.39 -16.39
N VAL A 274 1.02 -0.42 -17.21
CA VAL A 274 2.38 0.06 -16.92
C VAL A 274 2.42 1.58 -17.02
N PHE A 275 1.82 2.25 -16.03
CA PHE A 275 1.58 3.70 -16.04
C PHE A 275 2.86 4.56 -16.03
N GLU A 276 4.00 3.96 -15.70
CA GLU A 276 5.31 4.57 -15.75
C GLU A 276 5.65 5.00 -17.19
N PHE A 277 5.27 4.18 -18.17
CA PHE A 277 5.47 4.44 -19.60
C PHE A 277 4.27 5.20 -20.18
N PRO A 278 4.44 6.41 -20.75
CA PRO A 278 3.34 7.22 -21.27
C PRO A 278 2.43 6.48 -22.26
N ASN A 279 2.99 5.64 -23.13
CA ASN A 279 2.23 4.85 -24.12
C ASN A 279 1.30 3.79 -23.49
N PHE A 280 1.55 3.42 -22.22
CA PHE A 280 0.83 2.37 -21.49
C PHE A 280 0.17 2.91 -20.20
N ALA A 281 0.02 4.25 -20.10
CA ALA A 281 -0.55 4.91 -18.93
C ALA A 281 -2.03 5.31 -19.12
N ASN A 282 -2.56 5.22 -20.33
CA ASN A 282 -3.87 5.76 -20.68
C ASN A 282 -5.01 5.00 -19.99
N GLY A 283 -4.89 3.69 -19.81
CA GLY A 283 -5.88 2.90 -19.07
C GLY A 283 -5.92 3.25 -17.59
N THR A 284 -4.76 3.33 -16.95
CA THR A 284 -4.66 3.78 -15.55
C THR A 284 -5.19 5.20 -15.37
N LYS A 285 -4.88 6.11 -16.31
CA LYS A 285 -5.39 7.49 -16.28
C LYS A 285 -6.91 7.53 -16.44
N ALA A 286 -7.48 6.75 -17.37
CA ALA A 286 -8.93 6.68 -17.57
C ALA A 286 -9.67 6.16 -16.32
N VAL A 287 -9.12 5.13 -15.65
CA VAL A 287 -9.67 4.64 -14.38
C VAL A 287 -9.55 5.70 -13.28
N MET A 288 -8.43 6.42 -13.20
CA MET A 288 -8.26 7.53 -12.25
C MET A 288 -9.29 8.63 -12.46
N ASP A 289 -9.50 9.06 -13.70
CA ASP A 289 -10.47 10.11 -14.02
C ASP A 289 -11.91 9.67 -13.68
N ALA A 290 -12.23 8.39 -13.90
CA ALA A 290 -13.51 7.82 -13.47
C ALA A 290 -13.67 7.82 -11.93
N VAL A 291 -12.62 7.45 -11.19
CA VAL A 291 -12.65 7.43 -9.70
C VAL A 291 -12.77 8.84 -9.13
N VAL A 292 -12.04 9.80 -9.69
CA VAL A 292 -12.16 11.23 -9.35
C VAL A 292 -13.60 11.70 -9.57
N SER A 293 -14.17 11.44 -10.75
CA SER A 293 -15.55 11.83 -11.06
C SER A 293 -16.59 11.17 -10.14
N ALA A 294 -16.40 9.89 -9.80
CA ALA A 294 -17.27 9.21 -8.83
C ALA A 294 -17.16 9.83 -7.43
N THR A 295 -15.96 10.26 -7.04
CA THR A 295 -15.73 10.94 -5.75
C THR A 295 -16.41 12.30 -5.70
N GLU A 296 -16.29 13.10 -6.78
CA GLU A 296 -17.03 14.36 -6.93
C GLU A 296 -18.56 14.14 -6.88
N GLY A 297 -19.03 12.99 -7.39
CA GLY A 297 -20.41 12.53 -7.28
C GLY A 297 -20.82 11.97 -5.90
N GLY A 298 -19.93 11.99 -4.91
CA GLY A 298 -20.19 11.59 -3.53
C GLY A 298 -19.83 10.15 -3.17
N ALA A 299 -19.13 9.41 -4.02
CA ALA A 299 -18.55 8.12 -3.65
C ALA A 299 -17.35 8.31 -2.72
N VAL A 300 -17.15 7.36 -1.80
CA VAL A 300 -15.93 7.30 -0.98
C VAL A 300 -14.86 6.52 -1.76
N SER A 301 -13.75 7.17 -2.11
CA SER A 301 -12.63 6.54 -2.82
C SER A 301 -11.39 6.42 -1.94
N ILE A 302 -10.90 5.19 -1.81
CA ILE A 302 -9.74 4.83 -1.00
C ILE A 302 -8.68 4.25 -1.92
N ILE A 303 -7.57 4.97 -2.06
CA ILE A 303 -6.42 4.56 -2.86
C ILE A 303 -5.42 3.88 -1.94
N GLY A 304 -5.13 2.61 -2.20
CA GLY A 304 -4.16 1.81 -1.48
C GLY A 304 -2.99 1.36 -2.36
N GLY A 305 -1.89 0.95 -1.72
CA GLY A 305 -0.69 0.49 -2.41
C GLY A 305 0.19 1.62 -2.94
N GLY A 306 1.51 1.40 -2.95
CA GLY A 306 2.50 2.41 -3.33
C GLY A 306 2.38 2.88 -4.77
N ASP A 307 2.16 1.96 -5.71
CA ASP A 307 2.08 2.30 -7.14
C ASP A 307 0.84 3.15 -7.46
N THR A 308 -0.29 2.85 -6.84
CA THR A 308 -1.54 3.61 -7.06
C THR A 308 -1.50 4.97 -6.38
N ALA A 309 -0.88 5.08 -5.20
CA ALA A 309 -0.57 6.37 -4.59
C ALA A 309 0.37 7.21 -5.48
N SER A 310 1.37 6.57 -6.11
CA SER A 310 2.27 7.23 -7.07
C SER A 310 1.53 7.71 -8.33
N CYS A 311 0.50 6.99 -8.78
CA CYS A 311 -0.39 7.46 -9.85
C CYS A 311 -1.13 8.74 -9.45
N CYS A 312 -1.63 8.82 -8.21
CA CYS A 312 -2.29 10.04 -7.72
C CYS A 312 -1.32 11.23 -7.76
N ALA A 313 -0.10 11.05 -7.23
CA ALA A 313 0.93 12.08 -7.23
C ALA A 313 1.36 12.51 -8.64
N LYS A 314 1.51 11.55 -9.56
CA LYS A 314 1.86 11.82 -10.96
C LYS A 314 0.84 12.74 -11.65
N TRP A 315 -0.45 12.65 -11.28
CA TRP A 315 -1.53 13.40 -11.94
C TRP A 315 -2.21 14.44 -11.05
N GLY A 316 -1.65 14.74 -9.87
CA GLY A 316 -2.18 15.74 -8.94
C GLY A 316 -3.63 15.45 -8.53
N THR A 317 -3.94 14.19 -8.22
CA THR A 317 -5.29 13.76 -7.81
C THR A 317 -5.42 13.40 -6.34
N GLU A 318 -4.37 13.58 -5.53
CA GLU A 318 -4.40 13.24 -4.09
C GLU A 318 -5.51 14.00 -3.34
N SER A 319 -5.76 15.25 -3.71
CA SER A 319 -6.82 16.08 -3.13
C SER A 319 -8.20 15.87 -3.77
N LYS A 320 -8.29 15.03 -4.82
CA LYS A 320 -9.52 14.77 -5.60
C LYS A 320 -10.15 13.41 -5.32
N VAL A 321 -9.48 12.59 -4.52
CA VAL A 321 -10.00 11.33 -3.99
C VAL A 321 -10.26 11.47 -2.49
N SER A 322 -11.08 10.61 -1.89
CA SER A 322 -11.41 10.75 -0.47
C SER A 322 -10.20 10.48 0.42
N HIS A 323 -9.40 9.47 0.08
CA HIS A 323 -8.20 9.11 0.84
C HIS A 323 -7.14 8.44 -0.02
N VAL A 324 -5.91 8.95 0.04
CA VAL A 324 -4.71 8.26 -0.45
C VAL A 324 -3.97 7.71 0.76
N SER A 325 -3.89 6.38 0.83
CA SER A 325 -3.20 5.72 1.92
C SER A 325 -1.68 5.88 1.80
N THR A 326 -1.07 6.16 2.94
CA THR A 326 0.39 6.16 3.16
C THR A 326 0.92 4.79 3.59
N GLY A 327 0.03 3.81 3.76
CA GLY A 327 0.29 2.53 4.42
C GLY A 327 1.09 1.54 3.59
N GLY A 328 1.09 1.65 2.26
CA GLY A 328 1.72 0.65 1.38
C GLY A 328 1.32 -0.78 1.75
N GLY A 329 2.28 -1.56 2.28
CA GLY A 329 2.05 -2.91 2.80
C GLY A 329 1.07 -3.00 3.98
N ALA A 330 1.00 -1.99 4.85
CA ALA A 330 0.04 -1.98 5.95
C ALA A 330 -1.41 -1.93 5.47
N SER A 331 -1.68 -1.15 4.41
CA SER A 331 -3.00 -1.15 3.77
C SER A 331 -3.34 -2.48 3.12
N LEU A 332 -2.36 -3.11 2.48
CA LEU A 332 -2.55 -4.41 1.87
C LEU A 332 -2.93 -5.45 2.93
N GLU A 333 -2.17 -5.54 4.02
CA GLU A 333 -2.46 -6.48 5.11
C GLU A 333 -3.82 -6.21 5.78
N LEU A 334 -4.19 -4.94 5.94
CA LEU A 334 -5.49 -4.56 6.48
C LEU A 334 -6.64 -4.99 5.54
N LEU A 335 -6.48 -4.79 4.23
CA LEU A 335 -7.43 -5.24 3.22
C LEU A 335 -7.47 -6.77 3.05
N GLU A 336 -6.39 -7.47 3.42
CA GLU A 336 -6.34 -8.94 3.54
C GLU A 336 -7.05 -9.46 4.80
N GLY A 337 -7.47 -8.57 5.71
CA GLY A 337 -8.14 -8.92 6.96
C GLY A 337 -7.18 -9.27 8.10
N LYS A 338 -5.89 -8.93 7.98
CA LYS A 338 -4.91 -9.17 9.05
C LYS A 338 -5.00 -8.10 10.13
N THR A 339 -4.74 -8.52 11.36
CA THR A 339 -4.54 -7.60 12.48
C THR A 339 -3.18 -6.93 12.36
N LEU A 340 -3.15 -5.59 12.33
CA LEU A 340 -1.91 -4.82 12.31
C LEU A 340 -1.35 -4.72 13.74
N PRO A 341 -0.15 -5.26 14.05
CA PRO A 341 0.41 -5.26 15.40
C PRO A 341 0.47 -3.87 16.06
N GLY A 342 0.89 -2.85 15.32
CA GLY A 342 0.99 -1.48 15.81
C GLY A 342 -0.34 -0.77 16.03
N VAL A 343 -1.43 -1.27 15.41
CA VAL A 343 -2.81 -0.80 15.70
C VAL A 343 -3.36 -1.54 16.90
N ALA A 344 -3.19 -2.86 16.97
CA ALA A 344 -3.62 -3.69 18.09
C ALA A 344 -2.93 -3.33 19.42
N ALA A 345 -1.75 -2.70 19.34
CA ALA A 345 -1.02 -2.21 20.50
C ALA A 345 -1.55 -0.87 21.06
N LEU A 346 -2.45 -0.18 20.36
CA LEU A 346 -3.06 1.06 20.85
C LEU A 346 -4.06 0.77 21.97
N SER A 347 -4.32 1.77 22.82
CA SER A 347 -5.37 1.68 23.82
C SER A 347 -6.75 1.68 23.14
N ASN A 348 -7.69 0.93 23.70
CA ASN A 348 -9.08 0.97 23.24
C ASN A 348 -9.65 2.39 23.41
N ALA A 349 -10.47 2.79 22.45
CA ALA A 349 -11.19 4.06 22.47
C ALA A 349 -12.34 4.06 23.49
#